data_AF-A0A0A9E7I6-F1
#
_entry.id   AF-A0A0A9E7I6-F1
#
_cell.length_a   1.000
_cell.length_b   1.000
_cell.length_c   1.000
_cell.angle_alpha   90.00
_cell.angle_beta   90.00
_cell.angle_gamma   90.00
#
_symmetry.space_group_name_H-M   'P 1'
#
loop_
_entity.id
_entity.type
_entity.pdbx_description
1 polymer ?
#
loop_
_entity_poly.entity_id
_entity_poly.type
_entity_poly.pdbx_seq_one_letter_code
_entity_poly.pdbx_strand_id
1 'polypeptide(L)'
;MDVNGEVRDIVKDDKIDLDDLFRAPDAAFGGFSVLHDPSTSEPDSVSLLRVGIGARKLGSGSLFLYGLITRKNVAELVAIEGDEQRLSTMYRDFGTKLVGLDSLGDAGESLISRIKAAAGK
;
A
#
# COMPACT_ATOMS: atom_id res chain seq x y z
N MET A 1 3.93 48.83 8.08
CA MET A 1 4.00 47.90 9.21
C MET A 1 3.41 46.58 8.75
N ASP A 2 4.27 45.80 8.11
CA ASP A 2 4.38 44.34 8.02
C ASP A 2 3.10 43.49 7.92
N VAL A 3 2.69 43.25 6.67
CA VAL A 3 1.91 42.09 6.26
C VAL A 3 2.88 40.98 5.84
N ASN A 4 3.40 40.22 6.80
CA ASN A 4 4.06 38.93 6.52
C ASN A 4 3.02 37.81 6.61
N GLY A 5 2.19 37.73 5.58
CA GLY A 5 1.50 36.48 5.25
C GLY A 5 2.52 35.57 4.61
N GLU A 6 3.11 34.66 5.39
CA GLU A 6 3.96 33.59 4.90
C GLU A 6 3.15 32.80 3.86
N VAL A 7 3.43 33.07 2.58
CA VAL A 7 3.01 32.20 1.49
C VAL A 7 3.78 30.92 1.71
N ARG A 8 3.14 29.94 2.35
CA ARG A 8 3.63 28.57 2.30
C ARG A 8 3.61 28.21 0.83
N ASP A 9 4.78 28.19 0.22
CA ASP A 9 5.01 27.57 -1.08
C ASP A 9 4.37 26.18 -1.00
N ILE A 10 3.19 26.05 -1.58
CA ILE A 10 2.63 24.75 -1.90
C ILE A 10 3.48 24.30 -3.09
N VAL A 11 4.68 23.81 -2.77
CA VAL A 11 5.49 23.03 -3.69
C VAL A 11 4.55 21.92 -4.13
N LYS A 12 4.03 22.04 -5.37
CA LYS A 12 3.43 20.92 -6.07
C LYS A 12 4.59 19.97 -6.32
N ASP A 13 4.87 19.16 -5.29
CA ASP A 13 5.66 17.96 -5.39
C ASP A 13 5.04 17.18 -6.56
N ASP A 14 5.82 16.85 -7.58
CA ASP A 14 5.44 15.95 -8.69
C ASP A 14 5.28 14.52 -8.12
N LYS A 15 4.44 14.43 -7.09
CA LYS A 15 4.31 13.32 -6.16
C LYS A 15 3.41 12.33 -6.83
N ILE A 16 4.01 11.34 -7.48
CA ILE A 16 3.32 10.19 -8.04
C ILE A 16 2.22 9.76 -7.07
N ASP A 17 0.98 9.69 -7.56
CA ASP A 17 -0.13 9.24 -6.75
C ASP A 17 0.11 7.78 -6.38
N LEU A 18 -0.20 7.42 -5.14
CA LEU A 18 -0.08 6.02 -4.73
C LEU A 18 -1.00 5.13 -5.57
N ASP A 19 -2.16 5.63 -5.97
CA ASP A 19 -3.08 4.88 -6.83
C ASP A 19 -2.49 4.61 -8.22
N ASP A 20 -1.66 5.50 -8.75
CA ASP A 20 -0.98 5.28 -10.03
C ASP A 20 0.08 4.17 -9.93
N LEU A 21 0.78 4.07 -8.80
CA LEU A 21 1.72 2.97 -8.55
C LEU A 21 1.02 1.61 -8.57
N PHE A 22 -0.17 1.53 -7.98
CA PHE A 22 -0.94 0.29 -7.99
C PHE A 22 -1.69 0.00 -9.30
N ARG A 23 -1.51 0.81 -10.36
CA ARG A 23 -1.92 0.41 -11.72
C ARG A 23 -1.00 -0.68 -12.29
N ALA A 24 0.24 -0.75 -11.82
CA ALA A 24 1.22 -1.76 -12.17
C ALA A 24 1.92 -2.31 -10.90
N PRO A 25 1.18 -3.01 -10.02
CA PRO A 25 1.74 -3.52 -8.77
C PRO A 25 2.72 -4.67 -9.03
N ASP A 26 3.62 -4.93 -8.07
CA ASP A 26 4.56 -6.05 -8.15
C ASP A 26 3.85 -7.41 -8.10
N ALA A 27 2.73 -7.49 -7.38
CA ALA A 27 1.84 -8.64 -7.38
C ALA A 27 0.37 -8.22 -7.26
N ALA A 28 -0.51 -8.94 -7.96
CA ALA A 28 -1.96 -8.78 -7.87
C ALA A 28 -2.65 -10.15 -7.89
N PHE A 29 -3.56 -10.38 -6.95
CA PHE A 29 -4.30 -11.65 -6.82
C PHE A 29 -5.60 -11.42 -6.05
N GLY A 30 -6.74 -11.79 -6.66
CA GLY A 30 -8.06 -11.50 -6.07
C GLY A 30 -8.23 -10.02 -5.74
N GLY A 31 -8.71 -9.69 -4.55
CA GLY A 31 -8.81 -8.33 -4.03
C GLY A 31 -7.51 -7.69 -3.55
N PHE A 32 -6.35 -8.35 -3.70
CA PHE A 32 -5.06 -7.93 -3.15
C PHE A 32 -4.14 -7.36 -4.25
N SER A 33 -3.42 -6.30 -3.91
CA SER A 33 -2.37 -5.69 -4.73
C SER A 33 -1.20 -5.29 -3.84
N VAL A 34 0.03 -5.51 -4.29
CA VAL A 34 1.23 -5.36 -3.46
C VAL A 34 2.28 -4.52 -4.17
N LEU A 35 2.91 -3.63 -3.42
CA LEU A 35 4.13 -2.92 -3.81
C LEU A 35 5.23 -3.27 -2.80
N HIS A 36 6.35 -3.78 -3.27
CA HIS A 36 7.45 -4.16 -2.42
C HIS A 36 8.39 -2.99 -2.12
N ASP A 37 9.13 -3.07 -1.03
CA ASP A 37 10.20 -2.11 -0.75
C ASP A 37 11.28 -2.15 -1.85
N PRO A 38 11.48 -1.09 -2.64
CA PRO A 38 12.42 -1.10 -3.75
C PRO A 38 13.89 -1.06 -3.28
N SER A 39 14.15 -0.79 -2.00
CA SER A 39 15.51 -0.70 -1.47
C SER A 39 16.19 -2.05 -1.25
N THR A 40 15.44 -3.16 -1.34
CA THR A 40 15.95 -4.50 -1.09
C THR A 40 15.07 -5.57 -1.75
N SER A 41 15.63 -6.75 -2.03
CA SER A 41 14.88 -7.92 -2.50
C SER A 41 14.78 -9.05 -1.46
N GLU A 42 15.16 -8.77 -0.21
CA GLU A 42 15.19 -9.79 0.85
C GLU A 42 13.78 -10.32 1.18
N PRO A 43 13.60 -11.64 1.43
CA PRO A 43 12.29 -12.24 1.71
C PRO A 43 11.56 -11.66 2.93
N ASP A 44 12.33 -11.22 3.94
CA ASP A 44 11.80 -10.63 5.17
C ASP A 44 11.54 -9.12 5.06
N SER A 45 11.84 -8.50 3.91
CA SER A 45 11.57 -7.08 3.68
C SER A 45 10.07 -6.80 3.65
N VAL A 46 9.70 -5.62 4.15
CA VAL A 46 8.31 -5.17 4.22
C VAL A 46 7.80 -4.78 2.83
N SER A 47 6.51 -4.98 2.61
CA SER A 47 5.77 -4.62 1.41
C SER A 47 4.49 -3.91 1.82
N LEU A 48 4.07 -2.97 1.00
CA LEU A 48 2.79 -2.31 1.12
C LEU A 48 1.73 -3.18 0.46
N LEU A 49 0.79 -3.67 1.26
CA LEU A 49 -0.38 -4.40 0.78
C LEU A 49 -1.58 -3.46 0.70
N ARG A 50 -2.33 -3.53 -0.41
CA ARG A 50 -3.63 -2.88 -0.61
C ARG A 50 -4.69 -3.93 -0.89
N VAL A 51 -5.80 -3.89 -0.17
CA VAL A 51 -6.95 -4.78 -0.30
C VAL A 51 -8.19 -3.98 -0.67
N GLY A 52 -8.83 -4.33 -1.78
CA GLY A 52 -10.10 -3.76 -2.22
C GLY A 52 -11.30 -4.42 -1.54
N ILE A 53 -12.16 -3.59 -0.93
CA ILE A 53 -13.40 -4.00 -0.27
C ILE A 53 -14.60 -3.46 -1.07
N GLY A 54 -15.61 -4.30 -1.30
CA GLY A 54 -16.92 -3.86 -1.79
C GLY A 54 -17.17 -3.98 -3.31
N ALA A 55 -16.27 -4.56 -4.09
CA ALA A 55 -16.39 -4.67 -5.56
C ALA A 55 -17.58 -5.52 -6.07
N ARG A 56 -18.44 -6.08 -5.20
CA ARG A 56 -19.60 -6.87 -5.61
C ARG A 56 -20.94 -6.12 -5.61
N LYS A 57 -21.02 -4.81 -5.29
CA LYS A 57 -22.37 -4.18 -5.24
C LYS A 57 -22.57 -2.69 -5.44
N LEU A 58 -21.56 -1.84 -5.64
CA LEU A 58 -21.80 -0.40 -5.70
C LEU A 58 -21.05 0.23 -6.87
N GLY A 59 -21.79 0.87 -7.78
CA GLY A 59 -21.26 1.62 -8.93
C GLY A 59 -20.47 2.89 -8.56
N SER A 60 -19.89 2.95 -7.36
CA SER A 60 -19.07 4.05 -6.85
C SER A 60 -17.88 3.47 -6.06
N GLY A 61 -16.69 3.46 -6.66
CA GLY A 61 -15.39 3.29 -6.00
C GLY A 61 -15.16 2.00 -5.17
N SER A 62 -14.00 1.39 -5.35
CA SER A 62 -13.52 0.38 -4.40
C SER A 62 -13.03 1.08 -3.12
N LEU A 63 -13.47 0.66 -1.93
CA LEU A 63 -12.79 1.06 -0.69
C LEU A 63 -11.48 0.29 -0.60
N PHE A 64 -10.37 0.98 -0.42
CA PHE A 64 -9.08 0.33 -0.22
C PHE A 64 -8.63 0.44 1.23
N LEU A 65 -8.21 -0.68 1.80
CA LEU A 65 -7.48 -0.74 3.07
C LEU A 65 -6.05 -1.21 2.83
N TYR A 66 -5.15 -0.81 3.72
CA TYR A 66 -3.73 -1.01 3.57
C TYR A 66 -3.15 -1.76 4.76
N GLY A 67 -2.06 -2.48 4.55
CA GLY A 67 -1.31 -3.17 5.59
C GLY A 67 0.17 -3.30 5.22
N LEU A 68 0.98 -3.62 6.22
CA LEU A 68 2.39 -3.95 6.04
C LEU A 68 2.58 -5.46 6.17
N ILE A 69 3.18 -6.08 5.16
CA ILE A 69 3.37 -7.53 5.08
C ILE A 69 4.76 -7.85 4.54
N THR A 70 5.38 -8.97 4.92
CA THR A 70 6.68 -9.36 4.37
C THR A 70 6.55 -9.92 2.95
N ARG A 71 7.60 -9.80 2.13
CA ARG A 71 7.63 -10.39 0.78
C ARG A 71 7.35 -11.89 0.80
N LYS A 72 7.93 -12.64 1.75
CA LYS A 72 7.68 -14.09 1.87
C LYS A 72 6.21 -14.40 2.17
N ASN A 73 5.56 -13.64 3.05
CA ASN A 73 4.14 -13.86 3.37
C ASN A 73 3.25 -13.53 2.16
N VAL A 74 3.64 -12.56 1.32
CA VAL A 74 2.94 -12.31 0.05
C VAL A 74 3.02 -13.52 -0.87
N ALA A 75 4.19 -14.15 -1.01
CA ALA A 75 4.34 -15.37 -1.79
C ALA A 75 3.45 -16.51 -1.29
N GLU A 76 3.29 -16.63 0.03
CA GLU A 76 2.35 -17.58 0.64
C GLU A 76 0.88 -17.23 0.33
N LEU A 77 0.47 -15.96 0.42
CA LEU A 77 -0.90 -15.54 0.09
C LEU A 77 -1.28 -15.80 -1.38
N VAL A 78 -0.33 -15.66 -2.30
CA VAL A 78 -0.53 -15.94 -3.73
C VAL A 78 -0.92 -17.41 -3.96
N ALA A 79 -0.33 -18.32 -3.18
CA ALA A 79 -0.59 -19.76 -3.30
C ALA A 79 -1.93 -20.20 -2.67
N ILE A 80 -2.55 -19.37 -1.83
CA ILE A 80 -3.85 -19.66 -1.20
C ILE A 80 -4.98 -19.34 -2.17
N GLU A 81 -5.97 -20.22 -2.27
CA GLU A 81 -7.17 -19.99 -3.07
C GLU A 81 -8.26 -19.27 -2.24
N GLY A 82 -8.86 -18.22 -2.82
CA GLY A 82 -9.97 -17.49 -2.23
C GLY A 82 -9.56 -16.35 -1.28
N ASP A 83 -10.17 -15.18 -1.46
CA ASP A 83 -9.84 -13.97 -0.69
C ASP A 83 -10.18 -14.08 0.80
N GLU A 84 -11.23 -14.83 1.15
CA GLU A 84 -11.60 -15.06 2.54
C GLU A 84 -10.52 -15.84 3.29
N GLN A 85 -9.97 -16.89 2.67
CA GLN A 85 -8.89 -17.68 3.27
C GLN A 85 -7.61 -16.87 3.36
N ARG A 86 -7.29 -16.06 2.32
CA ARG A 86 -6.15 -15.13 2.35
C ARG A 86 -6.27 -14.11 3.48
N LEU A 87 -7.44 -13.51 3.66
CA LEU A 87 -7.70 -12.57 4.76
C LEU A 87 -7.57 -13.24 6.13
N SER A 88 -8.10 -14.46 6.26
CA SER A 88 -8.00 -15.25 7.50
C SER A 88 -6.54 -15.56 7.85
N THR A 89 -5.75 -16.08 6.91
CA THR A 89 -4.32 -16.36 7.10
C THR A 89 -3.52 -15.08 7.38
N MET A 90 -3.75 -14.02 6.61
CA MET A 90 -3.09 -12.73 6.83
C MET A 90 -3.32 -12.19 8.24
N TYR A 91 -4.56 -12.25 8.74
CA TYR A 91 -4.88 -11.75 10.07
C TYR A 91 -4.40 -12.67 11.19
N ARG A 92 -4.67 -13.98 11.07
CA ARG A 92 -4.46 -14.95 12.16
C ARG A 92 -3.03 -15.46 12.24
N ASP A 93 -2.40 -15.71 11.09
CA ASP A 93 -1.11 -16.39 11.01
C ASP A 93 0.03 -15.36 10.88
N PHE A 94 -0.18 -14.31 10.08
CA PHE A 94 0.84 -13.27 9.88
C PHE A 94 0.68 -12.06 10.81
N GLY A 95 -0.44 -11.94 11.52
CA GLY A 95 -0.72 -10.80 12.40
C GLY A 95 -0.87 -9.47 11.66
N THR A 96 -1.02 -9.48 10.33
CA THR A 96 -1.14 -8.29 9.51
C THR A 96 -2.55 -7.72 9.62
N LYS A 97 -2.65 -6.44 9.99
CA LYS A 97 -3.93 -5.72 10.10
C LYS A 97 -4.12 -4.77 8.93
N LEU A 98 -5.38 -4.62 8.53
CA LEU A 98 -5.78 -3.65 7.52
C LEU A 98 -6.26 -2.37 8.20
N VAL A 99 -5.80 -1.24 7.70
CA VAL A 99 -6.08 0.11 8.20
C VAL A 99 -6.31 1.08 7.04
N GLY A 100 -6.76 2.31 7.33
CA GLY A 100 -6.74 3.40 6.35
C GLY A 100 -5.30 3.80 6.01
N LEU A 101 -5.10 4.40 4.83
CA LEU A 101 -3.75 4.79 4.36
C LEU A 101 -2.99 5.64 5.39
N ASP A 102 -3.66 6.65 5.94
CA ASP A 102 -3.09 7.58 6.94
C ASP A 102 -2.85 6.94 8.32
N SER A 103 -3.19 5.67 8.50
CA SER A 103 -3.06 4.93 9.77
C SER A 103 -1.95 3.88 9.76
N LEU A 104 -1.11 3.85 8.72
CA LEU A 104 0.03 2.93 8.63
C LEU A 104 1.22 3.33 9.52
N GLY A 105 1.23 4.56 10.03
CA GLY A 105 2.30 5.12 10.84
C GLY A 105 3.62 5.31 10.09
N ASP A 106 4.65 5.74 10.82
CA ASP A 106 5.95 6.15 10.27
C ASP A 106 6.60 5.10 9.35
N ALA A 107 6.47 3.82 9.70
CA ALA A 107 7.00 2.71 8.90
C ALA A 107 6.32 2.63 7.52
N GLY A 108 5.00 2.82 7.47
CA GLY A 108 4.25 2.84 6.22
C GLY A 108 4.51 4.09 5.40
N GLU A 109 4.54 5.27 6.04
CA GLU A 109 4.85 6.53 5.37
C GLU A 109 6.25 6.51 4.75
N SER A 110 7.24 6.01 5.50
CA SER A 110 8.62 5.83 5.02
C SER A 110 8.69 4.85 3.84
N LEU A 111 7.96 3.73 3.91
CA LEU A 111 7.89 2.78 2.80
C LEU A 111 7.25 3.40 1.55
N ILE A 112 6.11 4.08 1.69
CA ILE A 112 5.43 4.77 0.58
C ILE A 112 6.35 5.81 -0.06
N SER A 113 7.08 6.59 0.75
CA SER A 113 8.05 7.57 0.26
C SER A 113 9.14 6.91 -0.59
N ARG A 114 9.70 5.79 -0.11
CA ARG A 114 10.73 5.03 -0.85
C ARG A 114 10.19 4.45 -2.17
N ILE A 115 8.96 3.91 -2.16
CA ILE A 115 8.30 3.41 -3.37
C ILE A 115 8.09 4.54 -4.38
N LYS A 116 7.53 5.69 -3.95
CA LYS A 116 7.32 6.86 -4.83
C LYS A 116 8.63 7.38 -5.41
N ALA A 117 9.67 7.48 -4.60
CA ALA A 117 10.99 7.95 -5.03
C ALA A 117 11.67 6.99 -6.03
N ALA A 118 11.35 5.69 -5.99
CA ALA A 118 11.85 4.71 -6.96
C ALA A 118 11.08 4.78 -8.29
N ALA A 119 9.78 5.10 -8.26
CA ALA A 119 8.93 5.18 -9.44
C ALA A 119 9.07 6.51 -10.23
N GLY A 120 9.58 7.57 -9.60
CA GLY A 120 9.82 8.88 -10.24
C GLY A 120 11.19 9.05 -10.88
N LYS A 121 11.95 7.95 -11.02
CA LYS A 121 13.21 7.91 -11.75
C LYS A 121 12.99 7.30 -13.13
#